data_AF-A0A243RSB7-F1
#
_entry.id   AF-A0A243RSB7-F1
#
_cell.length_a   1.000
_cell.length_b   1.000
_cell.length_c   1.000
_cell.angle_alpha   90.00
_cell.angle_beta   90.00
_cell.angle_gamma   90.00
#
_symmetry.space_group_name_H-M   'P 1'
#
loop_
_entity.id
_entity.type
_entity.pdbx_description
1 polymer ?
#
loop_
_entity_poly.entity_id
_entity_poly.type
_entity_poly.pdbx_seq_one_letter_code
_entity_poly.pdbx_strand_id
1 'polypeptide(L)'
;MGMSVTISAATEQDAEQIFRLQYLCFQPEAALYGNYRIDPLVQTLDSVREEVARDCVFVARLGEEVVGSVRGSVTEDGAASIGKLCVHPRLQGHGIGARLLRAAESALADQHGATRFRLHTGHRSEGHLRLYRKVGYETVGTSQGADGIPMIVLEKPAGTYAATA
;
A
#
# COMPACT_ATOMS: atom_id res chain seq x y z
N MET A 1 -3.29 30.00 0.71
CA MET A 1 -3.98 28.85 0.09
C MET A 1 -3.44 27.59 0.74
N GLY A 2 -4.27 26.82 1.44
CA GLY A 2 -3.82 25.57 2.06
C GLY A 2 -3.52 24.54 0.97
N MET A 3 -2.32 23.97 0.96
CA MET A 3 -1.99 22.90 0.01
C MET A 3 -2.81 21.66 0.37
N SER A 4 -3.70 21.24 -0.53
CA SER A 4 -4.50 20.02 -0.36
C SER A 4 -3.76 18.82 -0.91
N VAL A 5 -3.90 17.66 -0.24
CA VAL A 5 -3.29 16.42 -0.72
C VAL A 5 -4.00 15.90 -1.96
N THR A 6 -3.27 15.71 -3.06
CA THR A 6 -3.76 15.09 -4.32
C THR A 6 -3.28 13.65 -4.44
N ILE A 7 -3.96 12.84 -5.26
CA ILE A 7 -3.60 11.45 -5.55
C ILE A 7 -3.42 11.31 -7.06
N SER A 8 -2.34 10.70 -7.51
CA SER A 8 -2.12 10.39 -8.93
C SER A 8 -1.29 9.13 -9.09
N ALA A 9 -1.25 8.58 -10.30
CA ALA A 9 -0.27 7.57 -10.66
C ALA A 9 1.15 8.11 -10.44
N ALA A 10 2.04 7.23 -10.00
CA ALA A 10 3.47 7.52 -9.89
C ALA A 10 4.12 7.49 -11.27
N THR A 11 5.21 8.23 -11.37
CA THR A 11 6.12 8.26 -12.52
C THR A 11 7.51 7.84 -12.04
N GLU A 12 8.42 7.56 -12.97
CA GLU A 12 9.81 7.22 -12.64
C GLU A 12 10.50 8.28 -11.77
N GLN A 13 10.12 9.56 -11.92
CA GLN A 13 10.65 10.68 -11.13
C GLN A 13 10.29 10.59 -9.64
N ASP A 14 9.22 9.86 -9.29
CA ASP A 14 8.78 9.68 -7.91
C ASP A 14 9.58 8.60 -7.17
N ALA A 15 10.31 7.73 -7.88
CA ALA A 15 10.95 6.54 -7.30
C ALA A 15 11.86 6.87 -6.12
N GLU A 16 12.64 7.95 -6.19
CA GLU A 16 13.51 8.37 -5.09
C GLU A 16 12.74 8.84 -3.86
N GLN A 17 11.64 9.58 -4.05
CA GLN A 17 10.79 10.03 -2.95
C GLN A 17 10.05 8.84 -2.32
N ILE A 18 9.53 7.91 -3.13
CA ILE A 18 8.90 6.67 -2.67
C ILE A 18 9.91 5.84 -1.86
N PHE A 19 11.12 5.67 -2.37
CA PHE A 19 12.19 4.93 -1.70
C PHE A 19 12.51 5.48 -0.30
N ARG A 20 12.63 6.81 -0.17
CA ARG A 20 12.87 7.45 1.14
C ARG A 20 11.64 7.35 2.06
N LEU A 21 10.45 7.57 1.49
CA LEU A 21 9.20 7.55 2.24
C LEU A 21 8.91 6.16 2.80
N GLN A 22 9.07 5.10 2.00
CA GLN A 22 8.85 3.73 2.46
C GLN A 22 9.85 3.39 3.57
N TYR A 23 11.12 3.78 3.42
CA TYR A 23 12.14 3.53 4.45
C TYR A 23 11.74 4.15 5.79
N LEU A 24 11.23 5.38 5.77
CA LEU A 24 10.71 6.07 6.96
C LEU A 24 9.46 5.38 7.52
N CYS A 25 8.47 5.09 6.68
CA CYS A 25 7.16 4.61 7.12
C CYS A 25 7.18 3.18 7.67
N PHE A 26 8.13 2.35 7.22
CA PHE A 26 8.24 0.96 7.65
C PHE A 26 9.11 0.76 8.91
N GLN A 27 9.75 1.82 9.44
CA GLN A 27 10.50 1.74 10.71
C GLN A 27 9.65 1.24 11.90
N PRO A 28 8.42 1.76 12.13
CA PRO A 28 7.60 1.29 13.25
C PRO A 28 7.17 -0.17 13.10
N GLU A 29 6.92 -0.62 11.86
CA GLU A 29 6.59 -2.02 11.57
C GLU A 29 7.80 -2.93 11.88
N ALA A 30 8.99 -2.55 11.42
CA ALA A 30 10.22 -3.27 11.73
C ALA A 30 10.49 -3.33 13.24
N ALA A 31 10.28 -2.23 13.96
CA ALA A 31 10.41 -2.17 15.41
C ALA A 31 9.40 -3.07 16.14
N LEU A 32 8.14 -3.09 15.68
CA LEU A 32 7.06 -3.91 16.23
C LEU A 32 7.37 -5.41 16.17
N TYR A 33 8.11 -5.82 15.14
CA TYR A 33 8.48 -7.20 14.88
C TYR A 33 9.92 -7.55 15.21
N GLY A 34 10.75 -6.56 15.56
CA GLY A 34 12.19 -6.75 15.72
C GLY A 34 12.90 -7.20 14.43
N ASN A 35 12.30 -6.93 13.26
CA ASN A 35 12.84 -7.33 11.96
C ASN A 35 13.07 -6.13 11.04
N TYR A 36 14.33 -5.70 10.93
CA TYR A 36 14.75 -4.61 10.05
C TYR A 36 15.21 -5.09 8.66
N ARG A 37 15.03 -6.37 8.35
CA ARG A 37 15.35 -6.97 7.04
C ARG A 37 14.14 -7.10 6.12
N ILE A 38 13.01 -6.49 6.49
CA ILE A 38 11.80 -6.45 5.66
C ILE A 38 12.05 -5.70 4.36
N ASP A 39 11.39 -6.13 3.28
CA ASP A 39 11.63 -5.68 1.91
C ASP A 39 11.74 -4.14 1.78
N PRO A 40 10.80 -3.31 2.30
CA PRO A 40 10.89 -1.86 2.12
C PRO A 40 12.13 -1.19 2.73
N LEU A 41 12.81 -1.85 3.69
CA LEU A 41 14.00 -1.32 4.37
C LEU A 41 15.32 -1.78 3.75
N VAL A 42 15.30 -2.84 2.95
CA VAL A 42 16.51 -3.42 2.32
C VAL A 42 16.48 -3.39 0.79
N GLN A 43 15.35 -2.99 0.21
CA GLN A 43 15.22 -2.78 -1.23
C GLN A 43 16.22 -1.74 -1.74
N THR A 44 16.65 -1.85 -3.00
CA THR A 44 17.48 -0.84 -3.66
C THR A 44 16.61 0.19 -4.37
N LEU A 45 17.15 1.40 -4.61
CA LEU A 45 16.45 2.41 -5.41
C LEU A 45 16.14 1.92 -6.83
N ASP A 46 17.04 1.16 -7.45
CA ASP A 46 16.81 0.61 -8.79
C ASP A 46 15.66 -0.40 -8.81
N SER A 47 15.54 -1.23 -7.76
CA SER A 47 14.38 -2.13 -7.62
C SER A 47 13.07 -1.34 -7.45
N VAL A 48 13.08 -0.21 -6.73
CA VAL A 48 11.90 0.67 -6.65
C VAL A 48 11.56 1.27 -8.02
N ARG A 49 12.56 1.70 -8.81
CA ARG A 49 12.34 2.20 -10.18
C ARG A 49 11.70 1.15 -11.07
N GLU A 50 12.20 -0.09 -11.02
CA GLU A 50 11.62 -1.22 -11.75
C GLU A 50 10.18 -1.50 -11.34
N GLU A 51 9.87 -1.47 -10.04
CA GLU A 51 8.50 -1.63 -9.55
C GLU A 51 7.57 -0.50 -10.01
N VAL A 52 8.04 0.76 -9.97
CA VAL A 52 7.25 1.91 -10.45
C VAL A 52 6.97 1.81 -11.95
N ALA A 53 7.90 1.31 -12.74
CA ALA A 53 7.73 1.14 -14.18
C ALA A 53 6.81 -0.04 -14.53
N ARG A 54 6.85 -1.12 -13.75
CA ARG A 54 6.13 -2.37 -14.03
C ARG A 54 4.72 -2.40 -13.43
N ASP A 55 4.56 -1.88 -12.22
CA ASP A 55 3.38 -2.13 -11.38
C ASP A 55 2.44 -0.92 -11.32
N CYS A 56 1.22 -1.12 -10.83
CA CYS A 56 0.27 -0.05 -10.58
C CYS A 56 0.67 0.69 -9.30
N VAL A 57 1.34 1.83 -9.42
CA VAL A 57 1.79 2.62 -8.26
C VAL A 57 1.06 3.96 -8.23
N PHE A 58 0.50 4.29 -7.06
CA PHE A 58 -0.10 5.60 -6.79
C PHE A 58 0.62 6.30 -5.66
N VAL A 59 0.66 7.62 -5.74
CA VAL A 59 1.27 8.49 -4.75
C VAL A 59 0.31 9.59 -4.32
N ALA A 60 0.45 10.00 -3.06
CA ALA A 60 -0.22 11.14 -2.48
C ALA A 60 0.78 12.29 -2.43
N ARG A 61 0.38 13.48 -2.91
CA ARG A 61 1.25 14.65 -2.96
C ARG A 61 0.74 15.81 -2.15
N LEU A 62 1.65 16.50 -1.48
CA LEU A 62 1.44 17.82 -0.89
C LEU A 62 2.33 18.81 -1.64
N GLY A 63 1.77 19.48 -2.66
CA GLY A 63 2.59 20.19 -3.65
C GLY A 63 3.38 19.18 -4.49
N GLU A 64 4.70 19.34 -4.54
CA GLU A 64 5.62 18.44 -5.27
C GLU A 64 6.12 17.26 -4.42
N GLU A 65 5.85 17.27 -3.11
CA GLU A 65 6.36 16.26 -2.18
C GLU A 65 5.45 15.03 -2.13
N VAL A 66 6.03 13.85 -2.33
CA VAL A 66 5.34 12.56 -2.14
C VAL A 66 5.26 12.26 -0.64
N VAL A 67 4.03 12.25 -0.12
CA VAL A 67 3.71 12.05 1.29
C VAL A 67 2.99 10.73 1.57
N GLY A 68 2.73 9.95 0.54
CA GLY A 68 2.14 8.61 0.65
C GLY A 68 2.33 7.84 -0.64
N SER A 69 2.38 6.52 -0.58
CA SER A 69 2.40 5.65 -1.75
C SER A 69 1.66 4.34 -1.51
N VAL A 70 1.25 3.70 -2.59
CA VAL A 70 0.73 2.33 -2.58
C VAL A 70 1.11 1.65 -3.90
N ARG A 71 1.36 0.35 -3.83
CA ARG A 71 1.66 -0.49 -4.99
C ARG A 71 0.60 -1.58 -5.14
N GLY A 72 0.22 -1.86 -6.37
CA GLY A 72 -0.59 -3.02 -6.72
C GLY A 72 -0.10 -3.70 -7.99
N SER A 73 -0.29 -5.01 -8.07
CA SER A 73 0.04 -5.82 -9.23
C SER A 73 -0.94 -6.98 -9.36
N VAL A 74 -1.27 -7.38 -10.58
CA VAL A 74 -2.11 -8.57 -10.81
C VAL A 74 -1.29 -9.84 -10.64
N THR A 75 -1.86 -10.81 -9.94
CA THR A 75 -1.29 -12.14 -9.73
C THR A 75 -1.85 -13.14 -10.75
N GLU A 76 -1.16 -14.27 -10.92
CA GLU A 76 -1.53 -15.29 -11.92
C GLU A 76 -2.94 -15.86 -11.73
N ASP A 77 -3.46 -15.85 -10.50
CA ASP A 77 -4.84 -16.26 -10.16
C ASP A 77 -5.91 -15.18 -10.47
N GLY A 78 -5.52 -14.06 -11.11
CA GLY A 78 -6.43 -12.98 -11.50
C GLY A 78 -6.84 -12.03 -10.36
N ALA A 79 -6.29 -12.25 -9.16
CA ALA A 79 -6.42 -11.28 -8.06
C ALA A 79 -5.41 -10.13 -8.24
N ALA A 80 -5.67 -9.00 -7.59
CA ALA A 80 -4.72 -7.91 -7.46
C ALA A 80 -4.10 -7.95 -6.07
N SER A 81 -2.79 -8.21 -5.99
CA SER A 81 -2.02 -8.03 -4.76
C SER A 81 -1.77 -6.55 -4.55
N ILE A 82 -2.08 -6.06 -3.36
CA ILE A 82 -1.77 -4.69 -2.94
C ILE A 82 -0.78 -4.74 -1.79
N GLY A 83 0.17 -3.81 -1.78
CA GLY A 83 1.21 -3.76 -0.77
C GLY A 83 1.92 -2.41 -0.76
N LYS A 84 2.94 -2.31 0.11
CA LYS A 84 3.76 -1.11 0.27
C LYS A 84 2.93 0.17 0.48
N LEU A 85 1.75 0.03 1.08
CA LEU A 85 0.92 1.17 1.46
C LEU A 85 1.62 1.91 2.59
N CYS A 86 2.00 3.16 2.34
CA CYS A 86 2.62 4.00 3.34
C CYS A 86 2.12 5.44 3.25
N VAL A 87 2.05 6.10 4.40
CA VAL A 87 1.70 7.52 4.53
C VAL A 87 2.65 8.11 5.56
N HIS A 88 3.22 9.26 5.22
CA HIS A 88 4.14 9.99 6.07
C HIS A 88 3.55 10.12 7.49
N PRO A 89 4.30 9.79 8.57
CA PRO A 89 3.75 9.67 9.93
C PRO A 89 2.97 10.90 10.40
N ARG A 90 3.43 12.10 10.03
CA ARG A 90 2.78 13.38 10.38
C ARG A 90 1.44 13.64 9.67
N LEU A 91 1.11 12.83 8.67
CA LEU A 91 -0.09 12.97 7.83
C LEU A 91 -1.02 11.74 7.91
N GLN A 92 -0.71 10.80 8.81
CA GLN A 92 -1.59 9.68 9.12
C GLN A 92 -2.87 10.16 9.84
N GLY A 93 -3.93 9.36 9.80
CA GLY A 93 -5.21 9.72 10.41
C GLY A 93 -6.08 10.68 9.58
N HIS A 94 -5.57 11.24 8.48
CA HIS A 94 -6.30 12.16 7.59
C HIS A 94 -6.94 11.48 6.37
N GLY A 95 -7.12 10.16 6.40
CA GLY A 95 -7.77 9.41 5.32
C GLY A 95 -6.96 9.21 4.04
N ILE A 96 -5.68 9.63 4.00
CA ILE A 96 -4.80 9.51 2.83
C ILE A 96 -4.62 8.05 2.41
N GLY A 97 -4.38 7.14 3.37
CA GLY A 97 -4.18 5.72 3.07
C GLY A 97 -5.40 5.08 2.39
N ALA A 98 -6.61 5.44 2.83
CA ALA A 98 -7.85 4.97 2.19
C ALA A 98 -8.03 5.54 0.78
N ARG A 99 -7.62 6.80 0.54
CA ARG A 99 -7.65 7.42 -0.79
C ARG A 99 -6.66 6.78 -1.75
N LEU A 100 -5.44 6.50 -1.29
CA LEU A 100 -4.42 5.76 -2.06
C LEU A 100 -4.93 4.37 -2.43
N LEU A 101 -5.44 3.63 -1.45
CA LEU A 101 -5.93 2.27 -1.67
C LEU A 101 -7.05 2.24 -2.72
N ARG A 102 -8.03 3.15 -2.60
CA ARG A 102 -9.11 3.28 -3.61
C ARG A 102 -8.59 3.58 -5.01
N ALA A 103 -7.61 4.45 -5.14
CA ALA A 103 -7.03 4.77 -6.45
C ALA A 103 -6.35 3.55 -7.09
N ALA A 104 -5.59 2.78 -6.31
CA ALA A 104 -4.98 1.54 -6.78
C ALA A 104 -6.02 0.46 -7.10
N GLU A 105 -7.01 0.25 -6.23
CA GLU A 105 -8.13 -0.68 -6.46
C GLU A 105 -8.86 -0.37 -7.78
N SER A 106 -9.25 0.89 -8.00
CA SER A 106 -9.94 1.32 -9.22
C SER A 106 -9.08 1.07 -10.46
N ALA A 107 -7.80 1.46 -10.46
CA ALA A 107 -6.93 1.25 -11.60
C ALA A 107 -6.69 -0.23 -11.91
N LEU A 108 -6.54 -1.08 -10.88
CA LEU A 108 -6.36 -2.52 -11.05
C LEU A 108 -7.63 -3.19 -11.60
N ALA A 109 -8.81 -2.78 -11.15
CA ALA A 109 -10.08 -3.27 -11.69
C ALA A 109 -10.29 -2.81 -13.14
N ASP A 110 -10.16 -1.51 -13.40
CA ASP A 110 -10.52 -0.92 -14.69
C ASP A 110 -9.53 -1.27 -15.80
N GLN A 111 -8.22 -1.32 -15.49
CA GLN A 111 -7.18 -1.51 -16.50
C GLN A 111 -6.72 -2.97 -16.63
N HIS A 112 -6.84 -3.75 -15.56
CA HIS A 112 -6.32 -5.12 -15.52
C HIS A 112 -7.39 -6.18 -15.23
N GLY A 113 -8.66 -5.78 -15.10
CA GLY A 113 -9.77 -6.71 -14.89
C GLY A 113 -9.73 -7.44 -13.55
N ALA A 114 -9.03 -6.90 -12.55
CA ALA A 114 -8.92 -7.51 -11.23
C ALA A 114 -10.31 -7.65 -10.59
N THR A 115 -10.70 -8.87 -10.24
CA THR A 115 -12.02 -9.17 -9.64
C THR A 115 -11.98 -9.23 -8.11
N ARG A 116 -10.78 -9.21 -7.53
CA ARG A 116 -10.52 -9.28 -6.09
C ARG A 116 -9.21 -8.60 -5.76
N PHE A 117 -9.16 -7.93 -4.61
CA PHE A 117 -7.94 -7.36 -4.04
C PHE A 117 -7.48 -8.17 -2.84
N ARG A 118 -6.18 -8.42 -2.73
CA ARG A 118 -5.55 -9.19 -1.65
C ARG A 118 -4.47 -8.37 -0.97
N LEU A 119 -4.44 -8.40 0.35
CA LEU A 119 -3.46 -7.74 1.21
C LEU A 119 -2.87 -8.75 2.18
N HIS A 120 -1.59 -8.56 2.50
CA HIS A 120 -0.92 -9.25 3.61
C HIS A 120 -0.43 -8.19 4.59
N THR A 121 -0.74 -8.36 5.87
CA THR A 121 -0.23 -7.47 6.92
C THR A 121 0.12 -8.25 8.17
N GLY A 122 1.07 -7.75 8.95
CA GLY A 122 1.45 -8.37 10.20
C GLY A 122 0.27 -8.48 11.16
N HIS A 123 0.16 -9.61 11.86
CA HIS A 123 -0.92 -9.85 12.84
C HIS A 123 -0.97 -8.86 14.03
N ARG A 124 0.10 -8.13 14.30
CA ARG A 124 0.24 -7.11 15.35
C ARG A 124 0.00 -5.69 14.80
N SER A 125 -0.11 -5.53 13.49
CA SER A 125 -0.17 -4.22 12.80
C SER A 125 -1.59 -3.68 12.86
N GLU A 126 -2.07 -3.39 14.08
CA GLU A 126 -3.48 -3.05 14.32
C GLU A 126 -3.96 -1.83 13.53
N GLY A 127 -3.08 -0.86 13.27
CA GLY A 127 -3.38 0.31 12.45
C GLY A 127 -3.78 -0.08 11.01
N HIS A 128 -2.98 -0.96 10.39
CA HIS A 128 -3.27 -1.52 9.06
C HIS A 128 -4.55 -2.33 9.08
N LEU A 129 -4.70 -3.23 10.06
CA LEU A 129 -5.91 -4.06 10.20
C LEU A 129 -7.19 -3.21 10.36
N ARG A 130 -7.15 -2.14 11.16
CA ARG A 130 -8.28 -1.21 11.31
C ARG A 130 -8.61 -0.49 10.00
N LEU A 131 -7.59 0.00 9.29
CA LEU A 131 -7.77 0.64 8.00
C LEU A 131 -8.42 -0.31 6.99
N TYR A 132 -7.88 -1.50 6.83
CA TYR A 132 -8.34 -2.47 5.83
C TYR A 132 -9.78 -2.93 6.09
N ARG A 133 -10.13 -3.22 7.35
CA ARG A 133 -11.53 -3.51 7.71
C ARG A 133 -12.46 -2.34 7.40
N LYS A 134 -12.05 -1.10 7.72
CA LYS A 134 -12.87 0.10 7.46
C LYS A 134 -13.16 0.31 5.97
N VAL A 135 -12.23 -0.07 5.10
CA VAL A 135 -12.38 0.08 3.64
C VAL A 135 -12.91 -1.17 2.94
N GLY A 136 -13.42 -2.13 3.71
CA GLY A 136 -14.20 -3.27 3.22
C GLY A 136 -13.40 -4.56 2.98
N TYR A 137 -12.17 -4.67 3.49
CA TYR A 137 -11.46 -5.94 3.47
C TYR A 137 -11.87 -6.85 4.62
N GLU A 138 -11.99 -8.12 4.32
CA GLU A 138 -12.30 -9.17 5.29
C GLU A 138 -11.11 -10.11 5.47
N THR A 139 -10.88 -10.56 6.70
CA THR A 139 -9.86 -11.57 6.98
C THR A 139 -10.32 -12.90 6.42
N VAL A 140 -9.51 -13.48 5.53
CA VAL A 140 -9.80 -14.77 4.88
C VAL A 140 -8.88 -15.89 5.37
N GLY A 141 -7.83 -15.55 6.11
CA GLY A 141 -6.88 -16.53 6.64
C GLY A 141 -5.59 -15.91 7.15
N THR A 142 -4.61 -16.78 7.34
CA THR A 142 -3.26 -16.44 7.79
C THR A 142 -2.23 -17.02 6.84
N SER A 143 -1.11 -16.35 6.67
CA SER A 143 0.06 -16.86 5.96
C SER A 143 1.33 -16.64 6.80
N GLN A 144 2.46 -17.17 6.36
CA GLN A 144 3.77 -16.83 6.91
C GLN A 144 4.49 -15.89 5.94
N GLY A 145 5.07 -14.81 6.48
CA GLY A 145 6.03 -13.99 5.76
C GLY A 145 7.31 -14.79 5.48
N ALA A 146 8.14 -14.31 4.55
CA ALA A 146 9.43 -14.93 4.24
C ALA A 146 10.40 -14.97 5.45
N ASP A 147 10.14 -14.14 6.45
CA ASP A 147 10.84 -14.05 7.72
C ASP A 147 10.19 -14.90 8.84
N GLY A 148 9.17 -15.69 8.52
CA GLY A 148 8.43 -16.53 9.47
C GLY A 148 7.41 -15.75 10.31
N ILE A 149 7.22 -14.46 10.08
CA ILE A 149 6.23 -13.67 10.81
C ILE A 149 4.82 -14.09 10.40
N PRO A 150 3.91 -14.37 11.36
CA PRO A 150 2.51 -14.62 11.03
C PRO A 150 1.85 -13.38 10.44
N MET A 151 1.30 -13.54 9.24
CA MET A 151 0.58 -12.52 8.48
C MET A 151 -0.91 -12.84 8.47
N ILE A 152 -1.73 -11.79 8.47
CA ILE A 152 -3.15 -11.87 8.18
C ILE A 152 -3.33 -11.63 6.68
N VAL A 153 -4.07 -12.54 6.04
CA VAL A 153 -4.50 -12.37 4.65
C VAL A 153 -5.88 -11.75 4.67
N LEU A 154 -6.02 -10.61 4.00
CA LEU A 154 -7.30 -9.93 3.85
C LEU A 154 -7.66 -9.79 2.38
N GLU A 155 -8.92 -9.95 2.05
CA GLU A 155 -9.41 -9.81 0.68
C GLU A 155 -10.69 -8.97 0.60
N LYS A 156 -10.90 -8.36 -0.57
CA LYS A 156 -12.07 -7.55 -0.90
C LYS A 156 -12.48 -7.83 -2.36
N PRO A 157 -13.76 -8.14 -2.65
CA PRO A 157 -14.22 -8.29 -4.03
C PRO A 157 -14.19 -6.95 -4.77
N ALA A 158 -13.85 -6.97 -6.05
CA ALA A 158 -14.08 -5.81 -6.92
C ALA A 158 -15.60 -5.58 -7.06
N GLY A 159 -16.02 -4.32 -7.02
CA GLY A 159 -17.45 -3.95 -7.05
C GLY A 159 -18.14 -3.94 -5.68
N THR A 160 -17.52 -4.47 -4.61
CA THR A 160 -17.96 -4.20 -3.23
C THR A 160 -17.50 -2.80 -2.83
N TYR A 161 -18.25 -1.80 -3.30
CA TYR A 161 -18.12 -0.44 -2.79
C TYR A 161 -18.61 -0.43 -1.35
N ALA A 162 -17.71 -0.19 -0.40
CA ALA A 162 -18.11 0.39 0.87
C ALA A 162 -18.58 1.84 0.56
N ALA A 163 -19.88 2.00 0.32
CA ALA A 163 -20.53 3.30 0.37
C ALA A 163 -20.47 3.78 1.82
N THR A 164 -19.43 4.55 2.19
CA THR A 164 -19.31 5.43 3.37
C THR A 164 -17.83 5.82 3.55
N ALA A 165 -17.43 7.06 3.82
CA ALA A 165 -18.10 8.29 4.21
C ALA A 165 -17.26 9.49 3.72
#